data_AF-A0A924NYM0-F1
#
_entry.id   AF-A0A924NYM0-F1
#
_cell.length_a   1.000
_cell.length_b   1.000
_cell.length_c   1.000
_cell.angle_alpha   90.00
_cell.angle_beta   90.00
_cell.angle_gamma   90.00
#
_symmetry.space_group_name_H-M   'P 1'
#
loop_
_entity.id
_entity.type
_entity.pdbx_description
1 polymer ?
#
loop_
_entity_poly.entity_id
_entity_poly.type
_entity_poly.pdbx_seq_one_letter_code
_entity_poly.pdbx_strand_id
1 'polypeptide(L)'
;MEQEFNFTHEDLAGEISVKLANQQTLDDFCVQHIADYNRDRFEALAIRLYVGSETVITVYAVDKTRQENSSINAGKIPVKKFKITTLPVAELFSYCAGFNCTLSTGNYAIADMEVINK
;
A
#
# COMPACT_ATOMS: atom_id res chain seq x y z
N MET A 1 -30.34 -14.78 0.94
CA MET A 1 -30.24 -13.71 1.95
C MET A 1 -28.77 -13.41 2.10
N GLU A 2 -28.32 -12.30 1.52
CA GLU A 2 -26.97 -11.80 1.76
C GLU A 2 -26.97 -11.17 3.16
N GLN A 3 -25.99 -11.57 3.97
CA GLN A 3 -25.82 -11.03 5.31
C GLN A 3 -25.23 -9.62 5.16
N GLU A 4 -26.03 -8.58 5.45
CA GLU A 4 -25.53 -7.21 5.53
C GLU A 4 -24.54 -7.10 6.70
N PHE A 5 -23.26 -6.98 6.39
CA PHE A 5 -22.24 -6.66 7.39
C PHE A 5 -22.36 -5.18 7.77
N ASN A 6 -22.80 -4.90 8.99
CA ASN A 6 -22.79 -3.54 9.55
C ASN A 6 -21.35 -3.19 10.01
N PHE A 7 -20.64 -2.40 9.22
CA PHE A 7 -19.29 -1.92 9.52
C PHE A 7 -19.32 -0.70 10.46
N THR A 8 -19.60 -0.90 11.75
CA THR A 8 -19.66 0.18 12.75
C THR A 8 -18.48 0.23 13.71
N HIS A 9 -17.45 -0.60 13.51
CA HIS A 9 -16.19 -0.54 14.24
C HIS A 9 -15.02 -0.71 13.26
N GLU A 10 -13.97 0.08 13.41
CA GLU A 10 -12.65 -0.27 12.87
C GLU A 10 -12.13 -1.45 13.72
N ASP A 11 -12.57 -2.67 13.39
CA ASP A 11 -12.37 -3.85 14.26
C ASP A 11 -10.89 -4.20 14.45
N LEU A 12 -10.07 -3.96 13.43
CA LEU A 12 -8.64 -4.27 13.44
C LEU A 12 -7.83 -3.19 12.74
N ALA A 13 -6.73 -2.80 13.38
CA ALA A 13 -5.67 -1.97 12.81
C ALA A 13 -4.36 -2.76 12.83
N GLY A 14 -3.45 -2.47 11.90
CA GLY A 14 -2.21 -3.22 11.86
C GLY A 14 -1.21 -2.73 10.86
N GLU A 15 -0.05 -3.39 10.89
CA GLU A 15 1.09 -3.07 10.05
C GLU A 15 1.48 -4.33 9.27
N ILE A 16 1.83 -4.14 8.00
CA ILE A 16 2.38 -5.19 7.16
C ILE A 16 3.78 -4.76 6.70
N SER A 17 4.76 -5.63 6.95
CA SER A 17 6.09 -5.51 6.39
C SER A 17 6.29 -6.58 5.32
N VAL A 18 6.74 -6.16 4.15
CA VAL A 18 6.93 -7.04 3.00
C VAL A 18 8.40 -7.04 2.62
N LYS A 19 8.98 -8.25 2.47
CA LYS A 19 10.32 -8.44 1.93
C LYS A 19 10.21 -8.83 0.47
N LEU A 20 10.73 -7.98 -0.43
CA LEU A 20 10.76 -8.26 -1.85
C LEU A 20 11.93 -9.20 -2.21
N ALA A 21 11.70 -10.07 -3.18
CA ALA A 21 12.68 -11.02 -3.73
C ALA A 21 13.48 -10.39 -4.87
N ASN A 22 14.58 -11.05 -5.26
CA ASN A 22 15.29 -10.79 -6.52
C ASN A 22 15.77 -9.34 -6.73
N GLN A 23 16.00 -8.58 -5.65
CA GLN A 23 16.34 -7.14 -5.71
C GLN A 23 15.30 -6.29 -6.44
N GLN A 24 14.07 -6.79 -6.56
CA GLN A 24 12.97 -6.03 -7.13
C GLN A 24 12.41 -5.04 -6.12
N THR A 25 11.89 -3.95 -6.66
CA THR A 25 11.34 -2.80 -5.95
C THR A 25 9.88 -2.61 -6.32
N LEU A 26 9.18 -1.75 -5.58
CA LEU A 26 7.83 -1.35 -5.95
C LEU A 26 7.79 -0.64 -7.33
N ASP A 27 8.85 0.08 -7.70
CA ASP A 27 8.97 0.68 -9.03
C ASP A 27 9.08 -0.37 -10.15
N ASP A 28 9.60 -1.57 -9.88
CA ASP A 28 9.59 -2.70 -10.83
C ASP A 28 8.18 -3.17 -11.13
N PHE A 29 7.39 -3.37 -10.09
CA PHE A 29 5.97 -3.66 -10.24
C PHE A 29 5.23 -2.56 -11.03
N CYS A 30 5.46 -1.28 -10.70
CA CYS A 30 4.75 -0.18 -11.34
C CYS A 30 5.05 -0.07 -12.84
N VAL A 31 6.33 -0.17 -13.24
CA VAL A 31 6.72 -0.14 -14.66
C VAL A 31 6.06 -1.26 -15.47
N GLN A 32 5.87 -2.43 -14.88
CA GLN A 32 5.31 -3.59 -15.57
C GLN A 32 3.79 -3.53 -15.72
N HIS A 33 3.10 -2.93 -14.74
CA HIS A 33 1.63 -3.01 -14.65
C HIS A 33 0.91 -1.69 -14.90
N ILE A 34 1.62 -0.56 -15.00
CA ILE A 34 1.04 0.77 -15.16
C ILE A 34 1.63 1.42 -16.41
N ALA A 35 0.83 1.52 -17.48
CA ALA A 35 1.28 1.95 -18.81
C ALA A 35 1.91 3.35 -18.85
N ASP A 36 1.47 4.29 -17.99
CA ASP A 36 1.96 5.67 -17.94
C ASP A 36 2.95 5.93 -16.79
N TYR A 37 3.51 4.86 -16.21
CA TYR A 37 4.52 4.94 -15.16
C TYR A 37 5.94 4.98 -15.75
N ASN A 38 6.67 6.04 -15.42
CA ASN A 38 8.08 6.22 -15.79
C ASN A 38 8.90 6.54 -14.52
N ARG A 39 9.95 5.76 -14.22
CA ARG A 39 10.84 5.94 -13.06
C ARG A 39 11.62 7.25 -13.05
N ASP A 40 11.88 7.83 -14.22
CA ASP A 40 12.57 9.11 -14.31
C ASP A 40 11.69 10.24 -13.75
N ARG A 41 10.36 10.08 -13.85
CA ARG A 41 9.38 11.05 -13.38
C ARG A 41 8.76 10.68 -12.04
N PHE A 42 8.48 9.41 -11.82
CA PHE A 42 7.73 8.91 -10.68
C PHE A 42 8.60 8.02 -9.79
N GLU A 43 8.31 8.04 -8.49
CA GLU A 43 8.88 7.13 -7.50
C GLU A 43 7.76 6.59 -6.63
N ALA A 44 7.62 5.26 -6.55
CA ALA A 44 6.50 4.65 -5.88
C ALA A 44 6.63 4.81 -4.35
N LEU A 45 5.62 5.42 -3.73
CA LEU A 45 5.63 5.76 -2.31
C LEU A 45 4.79 4.80 -1.47
N ALA A 46 3.60 4.47 -1.94
CA ALA A 46 2.66 3.64 -1.19
C ALA A 46 1.71 2.87 -2.10
N ILE A 47 1.28 1.70 -1.62
CA ILE A 47 0.16 0.94 -2.19
C ILE A 47 -0.99 0.95 -1.18
N ARG A 48 -2.20 1.18 -1.69
CA ARG A 48 -3.44 0.90 -0.98
C ARG A 48 -4.18 -0.21 -1.72
N LEU A 49 -4.43 -1.31 -1.03
CA LEU A 49 -5.29 -2.38 -1.50
C LEU A 49 -6.68 -2.20 -0.90
N TYR A 50 -7.71 -2.24 -1.74
CA TYR A 50 -9.10 -2.35 -1.32
C TYR A 50 -9.70 -3.62 -1.93
N VAL A 51 -10.30 -4.45 -1.09
CA VAL A 51 -10.99 -5.68 -1.51
C VAL A 51 -12.42 -5.60 -0.99
N GLY A 52 -13.38 -5.46 -1.90
CA GLY A 52 -14.82 -5.47 -1.63
C GLY A 52 -15.56 -6.27 -2.71
N SER A 53 -16.66 -5.73 -3.24
CA SER A 53 -17.30 -6.26 -4.45
C SER A 53 -16.36 -6.23 -5.67
N GLU A 54 -15.43 -5.28 -5.67
CA GLU A 54 -14.34 -5.17 -6.62
C GLU A 54 -13.00 -5.04 -5.87
N THR A 55 -11.93 -5.46 -6.52
CA THR A 55 -10.56 -5.24 -6.05
C THR A 55 -9.99 -4.00 -6.72
N VAL A 56 -9.45 -3.08 -5.92
CA VAL A 56 -8.78 -1.88 -6.41
C VAL A 56 -7.41 -1.77 -5.76
N ILE A 57 -6.37 -1.80 -6.57
CA ILE A 57 -4.99 -1.51 -6.17
C ILE A 57 -4.72 -0.05 -6.56
N THR A 58 -4.40 0.79 -5.58
CA THR A 58 -4.00 2.18 -5.80
C THR A 58 -2.53 2.35 -5.46
N VAL A 59 -1.73 2.78 -6.43
CA VAL A 59 -0.34 3.20 -6.20
C VAL A 59 -0.29 4.72 -6.10
N TYR A 60 0.36 5.22 -5.06
CA TYR A 60 0.71 6.61 -4.88
C TYR A 60 2.20 6.74 -5.21
N ALA A 61 2.55 7.57 -6.18
CA ALA A 61 3.94 7.80 -6.55
C ALA A 61 4.27 9.28 -6.51
N VAL A 62 5.44 9.62 -5.97
CA VAL A 62 5.96 10.98 -5.97
C VAL A 62 6.17 11.46 -7.40
N ASP A 63 5.67 12.64 -7.76
CA ASP A 63 5.99 13.27 -9.05
C ASP A 63 7.21 14.17 -8.88
N LYS A 64 8.40 13.65 -9.22
CA LYS A 64 9.70 14.31 -9.03
C LYS A 64 9.74 15.70 -9.70
N THR A 65 9.10 15.81 -10.87
CA THR A 65 9.06 17.07 -11.65
C THR A 65 8.23 18.17 -10.97
N ARG A 66 7.22 17.78 -10.20
CA ARG A 66 6.38 18.71 -9.44
C ARG A 66 6.94 19.01 -8.06
N GLN A 67 7.75 18.11 -7.49
CA GLN A 67 8.42 18.35 -6.22
C GLN A 67 9.35 19.56 -6.29
N GLU A 68 10.02 19.76 -7.43
CA GLU A 68 10.97 20.87 -7.62
C GLU A 68 10.29 22.22 -7.92
N ASN A 69 9.03 22.22 -8.38
CA ASN A 69 8.40 23.40 -9.03
C ASN A 69 7.04 23.80 -8.46
N SER A 70 6.63 23.31 -7.29
CA SER A 70 5.23 23.45 -6.87
C SER A 70 4.97 24.38 -5.69
N SER A 71 3.88 25.15 -5.81
CA SER A 71 3.18 25.87 -4.75
C SER A 71 2.44 24.95 -3.77
N ILE A 72 2.98 23.75 -3.53
CA ILE A 72 2.40 22.78 -2.62
C ILE A 72 2.63 23.23 -1.18
N ASN A 73 1.61 22.99 -0.34
CA ASN A 73 1.67 23.30 1.08
C ASN A 73 2.93 22.75 1.72
N ALA A 74 3.60 23.57 2.52
CA ALA A 74 4.79 23.18 3.28
C ALA A 74 4.50 21.89 4.08
N GLY A 75 5.40 20.91 3.96
CA GLY A 75 5.28 19.61 4.63
C GLY A 75 4.40 18.57 3.93
N LYS A 76 3.93 18.82 2.70
CA LYS A 76 3.23 17.81 1.89
C LYS A 76 4.10 17.30 0.74
N ILE A 77 3.98 16.03 0.43
CA ILE A 77 4.67 15.37 -0.70
C ILE A 77 3.71 15.30 -1.90
N PRO A 78 4.06 15.85 -3.07
CA PRO A 78 3.25 15.68 -4.29
C PRO A 78 3.20 14.22 -4.69
N VAL A 79 2.00 13.63 -4.75
CA VAL A 79 1.81 12.27 -5.26
C VAL A 79 0.79 12.24 -6.40
N LYS A 80 1.11 11.49 -7.46
CA LYS A 80 0.16 11.06 -8.48
C LYS A 80 -0.43 9.72 -8.06
N LYS A 81 -1.74 9.54 -8.27
CA LYS A 81 -2.45 8.30 -8.00
C LYS A 81 -2.61 7.50 -9.30
N PHE A 82 -2.28 6.22 -9.26
CA PHE A 82 -2.54 5.25 -10.31
C PHE A 82 -3.48 4.18 -9.76
N LYS A 83 -4.58 3.90 -10.47
CA LYS A 83 -5.54 2.88 -10.07
C LYS A 83 -5.47 1.71 -11.03
N ILE A 84 -5.40 0.51 -10.47
CA ILE A 84 -5.38 -0.76 -11.19
C ILE A 84 -6.58 -1.57 -10.69
N THR A 85 -7.53 -1.85 -11.58
CA THR A 85 -8.76 -2.59 -11.27
C THR A 85 -8.81 -3.96 -11.95
N THR A 86 -7.85 -4.25 -12.82
CA THR A 86 -7.80 -5.47 -13.64
C THR A 86 -6.81 -6.51 -13.14
N LEU A 87 -5.96 -6.15 -12.16
CA LEU A 87 -4.89 -7.00 -11.67
C LEU A 87 -5.34 -7.80 -10.43
N PRO A 88 -5.17 -9.14 -10.40
CA PRO A 88 -5.42 -9.94 -9.21
C PRO A 88 -4.52 -9.52 -8.04
N VAL A 89 -5.02 -9.59 -6.80
CA VAL A 89 -4.23 -9.28 -5.59
C VAL A 89 -2.97 -10.13 -5.49
N ALA A 90 -3.03 -11.39 -5.89
CA ALA A 90 -1.89 -12.30 -5.83
C ALA A 90 -0.67 -11.78 -6.63
N GLU A 91 -0.90 -11.05 -7.73
CA GLU A 91 0.16 -10.46 -8.54
C GLU A 91 0.92 -9.36 -7.79
N LEU A 92 0.27 -8.66 -6.85
CA LEU A 92 0.93 -7.67 -5.99
C LEU A 92 2.02 -8.31 -5.11
N PHE A 93 1.81 -9.59 -4.77
CA PHE A 93 2.71 -10.37 -3.94
C PHE A 93 3.58 -11.33 -4.75
N SER A 94 3.56 -11.27 -6.09
CA SER A 94 4.37 -12.12 -6.96
C SER A 94 5.88 -11.96 -6.70
N TYR A 95 6.30 -10.77 -6.28
CA TYR A 95 7.69 -10.44 -5.93
C TYR A 95 7.96 -10.52 -4.43
N CYS A 96 7.01 -11.00 -3.62
CA CYS A 96 7.16 -11.13 -2.18
C CYS A 96 7.96 -12.40 -1.84
N ALA A 97 9.15 -12.24 -1.25
CA ALA A 97 9.89 -13.34 -0.64
C ALA A 97 9.25 -13.79 0.68
N GLY A 98 8.53 -12.89 1.35
CA GLY A 98 7.82 -13.14 2.59
C GLY A 98 7.24 -11.85 3.16
N PHE A 99 6.23 -11.97 4.01
CA PHE A 99 5.63 -10.84 4.72
C PHE A 99 5.50 -11.16 6.21
N ASN A 100 5.50 -10.12 7.03
CA ASN A 100 5.16 -10.19 8.44
C ASN A 100 4.01 -9.21 8.68
N CYS A 101 2.99 -9.64 9.41
CA CYS A 101 1.81 -8.83 9.68
C CYS A 101 1.39 -9.00 11.13
N THR A 102 1.15 -7.87 11.79
CA THR A 102 0.55 -7.83 13.12
C THR A 102 -0.75 -7.05 13.02
N LEU A 103 -1.83 -7.66 13.52
CA LEU A 103 -3.13 -7.03 13.65
C LEU A 103 -3.45 -6.87 15.13
N SER A 104 -3.99 -5.73 15.51
CA SER A 104 -4.51 -5.46 16.85
C SER A 104 -5.95 -4.98 16.75
N THR A 105 -6.69 -5.09 17.85
CA THR A 105 -8.06 -4.57 17.98
C THR A 105 -8.11 -3.04 18.07
N GLY A 106 -6.98 -2.34 17.93
CA GLY A 106 -6.88 -0.89 18.12
C GLY A 106 -7.01 -0.41 19.57
N ASN A 107 -7.47 -1.26 20.50
CA ASN A 107 -7.64 -0.92 21.92
C ASN A 107 -6.31 -0.58 22.63
N TYR A 108 -5.21 -1.12 22.13
CA TYR A 108 -3.85 -0.88 22.63
C TYR A 108 -2.89 -0.75 21.44
N ALA A 109 -1.89 0.13 21.57
CA ALA A 109 -0.86 0.25 20.54
C ALA A 109 0.01 -1.01 20.52
N ILE A 110 0.33 -1.50 19.31
CA ILE A 110 1.19 -2.69 19.14
C ILE A 110 2.55 -2.49 19.83
N ALA A 111 3.09 -1.26 19.80
CA ALA A 111 4.36 -0.90 20.43
C ALA A 111 4.36 -1.04 21.97
N ASP A 112 3.18 -1.05 22.60
CA ASP A 112 3.03 -1.14 24.05
C ASP A 112 2.84 -2.60 24.54
N MET A 113 2.82 -3.58 23.63
CA MET A 113 2.60 -4.98 23.97
C MET A 113 3.88 -5.62 24.53
N GLU A 114 3.86 -6.01 25.81
CA GLU A 114 4.90 -6.84 26.43
C GLU A 114 4.49 -8.32 26.45
N VAL A 115 5.35 -9.19 25.90
CA VAL A 115 5.12 -10.64 25.82
C VAL A 115 5.61 -11.33 27.09
N ILE A 116 4.70 -11.94 27.87
CA ILE A 116 4.97 -12.46 29.22
C ILE A 116 5.28 -13.96 29.30
N ASN A 117 5.19 -14.69 28.19
CA ASN A 117 5.47 -16.11 28.10
C ASN A 117 6.93 -16.34 27.68
N LYS A 118 7.79 -16.66 28.66
CA LYS A 118 9.13 -17.22 28.47
C LYS A 118 9.11 -18.73 28.65
#